data_AF-A0AAN6DRL7-F1
#
_entry.id   AF-A0AAN6DRL7-F1
#
_cell.length_a   1.000
_cell.length_b   1.000
_cell.length_c   1.000
_cell.angle_alpha   90.00
_cell.angle_beta   90.00
_cell.angle_gamma   90.00
#
_symmetry.space_group_name_H-M   'P 1'
#
loop_
_entity.id
_entity.type
_entity.pdbx_description
1 polymer ?
#
loop_
_entity_poly.entity_id
_entity_poly.type
_entity_poly.pdbx_seq_one_letter_code
_entity_poly.pdbx_strand_id
1 'polypeptide(L)'
;MSRSDAPDALFLNPPHSHDPSNVSHVAALPISMLSQLPQPIQEKLWDLQESTSIVYASYIRLQTLLDERFDRLVEMPFGKGSADSYSEGAFFNYVNHLAAERQYLLEDAHPDWKHKATRSGLRQYGDLMVTFRGKEMTVNEWFSQLQTAETFWIQAAKEMEVPDFESTILEFQSQTTTPISESSDDADSNFGGDAVPTGRKAVDSERLGFGVSKALEDF
;
A
#
# COMPACT_ATOMS: atom_id res chain seq x y z
N MET A 1 -41.54 -8.57 8.64
CA MET A 1 -40.96 -7.28 8.22
C MET A 1 -39.60 -7.13 8.92
N SER A 2 -38.59 -7.82 8.42
CA SER A 2 -37.21 -7.69 8.91
C SER A 2 -36.55 -6.55 8.13
N ARG A 3 -36.01 -5.59 8.87
CA ARG A 3 -35.27 -4.44 8.35
C ARG A 3 -34.17 -4.94 7.42
N SER A 4 -34.19 -4.46 6.19
CA SER A 4 -33.03 -4.42 5.31
C SER A 4 -31.95 -3.60 6.03
N ASP A 5 -30.94 -4.28 6.56
CA ASP A 5 -29.68 -3.62 6.91
C ASP A 5 -29.19 -2.93 5.64
N ALA A 6 -29.16 -1.60 5.70
CA ALA A 6 -28.61 -0.79 4.63
C ALA A 6 -27.16 -1.24 4.38
N PRO A 7 -26.72 -1.32 3.12
CA PRO A 7 -25.32 -1.63 2.82
C PRO A 7 -24.44 -0.65 3.57
N ASP A 8 -23.51 -1.21 4.32
CA ASP A 8 -22.65 -0.55 5.28
C ASP A 8 -22.04 0.74 4.68
N ALA A 9 -22.34 1.87 5.30
CA ALA A 9 -21.89 3.21 4.87
C ALA A 9 -20.37 3.44 5.07
N LEU A 10 -19.61 2.35 5.25
CA LEU A 10 -18.15 2.31 5.15
C LEU A 10 -17.62 2.67 3.75
N PHE A 11 -18.52 2.79 2.76
CA PHE A 11 -18.23 3.22 1.39
C PHE A 11 -17.73 4.67 1.25
N LEU A 12 -18.01 5.56 2.21
CA LEU A 12 -17.75 7.01 2.07
C LEU A 12 -16.49 7.53 2.76
N ASN A 13 -15.82 6.70 3.56
CA ASN A 13 -14.59 7.11 4.23
C ASN A 13 -13.46 6.21 3.74
N PRO A 14 -12.43 6.75 3.08
CA PRO A 14 -11.18 6.02 2.92
C PRO A 14 -10.78 5.53 4.33
N PRO A 15 -10.51 4.23 4.54
CA PRO A 15 -10.19 3.68 5.85
C PRO A 15 -8.74 4.02 6.16
N HIS A 16 -8.43 5.31 6.25
CA HIS A 16 -7.09 5.74 6.58
C HIS A 16 -6.95 5.84 8.09
N SER A 17 -6.60 4.73 8.72
CA SER A 17 -5.84 4.81 9.97
C SER A 17 -4.44 5.32 9.62
N HIS A 18 -4.29 6.64 9.48
CA HIS A 18 -2.97 7.25 9.25
C HIS A 18 -2.21 7.26 10.57
N ASP A 19 -1.23 6.36 10.72
CA ASP A 19 -0.22 6.44 11.77
C ASP A 19 1.10 6.99 11.19
N PRO A 20 1.50 8.23 11.54
CA PRO A 20 2.77 8.83 11.13
C PRO A 20 4.01 8.03 11.53
N SER A 21 3.88 7.11 12.51
CA SER A 21 4.97 6.23 12.94
C SER A 21 5.41 5.25 11.83
N ASN A 22 4.50 4.89 10.92
CA ASN A 22 4.75 3.95 9.82
C ASN A 22 5.72 4.51 8.75
N VAL A 23 5.83 5.84 8.65
CA VAL A 23 6.79 6.51 7.76
C VAL A 23 8.02 7.05 8.49
N SER A 24 8.20 6.75 9.77
CA SER A 24 9.35 7.24 10.57
C SER A 24 10.71 6.88 9.93
N HIS A 25 10.80 5.66 9.44
CA HIS A 25 11.11 5.39 8.03
C HIS A 25 11.96 6.38 7.21
N VAL A 26 11.23 7.15 6.43
CA VAL A 26 11.73 8.06 5.41
C VAL A 26 11.27 9.51 5.67
N ALA A 27 10.25 9.70 6.52
CA ALA A 27 9.59 10.98 6.76
C ALA A 27 9.74 11.49 8.21
N ALA A 28 10.43 10.77 9.11
CA ALA A 28 10.69 11.33 10.44
C ALA A 28 11.52 12.60 10.31
N LEU A 29 11.04 13.68 10.93
CA LEU A 29 11.78 14.93 11.00
C LEU A 29 13.00 14.74 11.91
N PRO A 30 14.24 14.95 11.43
CA PRO A 30 15.43 14.83 12.26
C PRO A 30 15.35 15.80 13.45
N ILE A 31 15.52 15.31 14.68
CA ILE A 31 15.45 16.15 15.90
C ILE A 31 16.48 17.30 15.83
N SER A 32 17.66 17.01 15.28
CA SER A 32 18.72 17.98 15.02
C SER A 32 18.31 19.06 14.01
N MET A 33 17.44 18.75 13.05
CA MET A 33 16.88 19.73 12.11
C MET A 33 15.91 20.66 12.85
N LEU A 34 15.02 20.09 13.66
CA LEU A 34 13.99 20.86 14.35
C LEU A 34 14.56 21.83 15.39
N SER A 35 15.62 21.46 16.09
CA SER A 35 16.27 22.34 17.07
C SER A 35 16.98 23.55 16.44
N GLN A 36 17.29 23.49 15.14
CA GLN A 36 18.05 24.51 14.42
C GLN A 36 17.17 25.43 13.56
N LEU A 37 15.92 25.04 13.29
CA LEU A 37 15.00 25.79 12.41
C LEU A 37 14.06 26.71 13.19
N PRO A 38 13.63 27.85 12.61
CA PRO A 38 12.60 28.70 13.21
C PRO A 38 11.25 27.98 13.32
N GLN A 39 10.47 28.30 14.36
CA GLN A 39 9.15 27.70 14.61
C GLN A 39 8.21 27.68 13.38
N PRO A 40 8.09 28.77 12.58
CA PRO A 40 7.22 28.74 11.39
C PRO A 40 7.65 27.73 10.32
N ILE A 41 8.92 27.35 10.28
CA ILE A 41 9.44 26.31 9.38
C ILE A 41 9.19 24.93 9.97
N GLN A 42 9.33 24.77 11.29
CA GLN A 42 9.00 23.53 11.99
C GLN A 42 7.51 23.16 11.77
N GLU A 43 6.59 24.11 11.90
CA GLU A 43 5.15 23.87 11.67
C GLU A 43 4.88 23.34 10.25
N LYS A 44 5.49 23.97 9.24
CA LYS A 44 5.37 23.51 7.84
C LYS A 44 6.00 22.15 7.58
N LEU A 45 7.06 21.82 8.32
CA LEU A 45 7.69 20.50 8.25
C LEU A 45 6.78 19.42 8.83
N TRP A 46 6.04 19.75 9.89
CA TRP A 46 5.00 18.88 10.42
C TRP A 46 3.90 18.62 9.39
N ASP A 47 3.40 19.65 8.71
CA ASP A 47 2.42 19.50 7.62
C ASP A 47 2.96 18.60 6.49
N LEU A 48 4.23 18.79 6.13
CA LEU A 48 4.90 17.97 5.12
C LEU A 48 5.04 16.50 5.57
N GLN A 49 5.40 16.27 6.83
CA GLN A 49 5.49 14.92 7.40
C GLN A 49 4.11 14.23 7.40
N GLU A 50 3.06 14.93 7.82
CA GLU A 50 1.69 14.43 7.79
C GLU A 50 1.27 14.06 6.36
N SER A 51 1.47 14.97 5.41
CA SER A 51 1.15 14.72 4.00
C SER A 51 1.96 13.54 3.43
N THR A 52 3.23 13.41 3.80
CA THR A 52 4.05 12.25 3.40
C THR A 52 3.46 10.95 3.95
N SER A 53 2.99 10.97 5.21
CA SER A 53 2.32 9.82 5.82
C SER A 53 1.03 9.46 5.09
N ILE A 54 0.29 10.44 4.57
CA ILE A 54 -0.92 10.21 3.79
C ILE A 54 -0.58 9.52 2.46
N VAL A 55 0.39 10.05 1.71
CA VAL A 55 0.83 9.47 0.43
C VAL A 55 1.31 8.03 0.63
N TYR A 56 2.14 7.78 1.65
CA TYR A 56 2.62 6.43 1.94
C TYR A 56 1.49 5.48 2.34
N ALA A 57 0.59 5.89 3.23
CA ALA A 57 -0.51 5.06 3.67
C ALA A 57 -1.42 4.68 2.50
N SER A 58 -1.70 5.62 1.60
CA SER A 58 -2.48 5.37 0.39
C SER A 58 -1.75 4.42 -0.57
N TYR A 59 -0.44 4.59 -0.75
CA TYR A 59 0.38 3.65 -1.51
C TYR A 59 0.35 2.22 -0.93
N ILE A 60 0.52 2.06 0.39
CA ILE A 60 0.44 0.75 1.06
C ILE A 60 -0.96 0.15 0.94
N ARG A 61 -2.01 0.96 1.07
CA ARG A 61 -3.39 0.52 0.87
C ARG A 61 -3.60 0.01 -0.55
N LEU A 62 -3.06 0.71 -1.55
CA LEU A 62 -3.13 0.32 -2.95
C LEU A 62 -2.43 -1.02 -3.20
N GLN A 63 -1.23 -1.21 -2.67
CA GLN A 63 -0.51 -2.50 -2.74
C GLN A 63 -1.29 -3.61 -2.05
N THR A 64 -1.85 -3.35 -0.87
CA THR A 64 -2.67 -4.33 -0.14
C THR A 64 -3.89 -4.76 -0.95
N LEU A 65 -4.58 -3.82 -1.59
CA LEU A 65 -5.73 -4.13 -2.44
C LEU A 65 -5.33 -4.98 -3.67
N LEU A 66 -4.15 -4.76 -4.26
CA LEU A 66 -3.64 -5.61 -5.36
C LEU A 66 -3.35 -7.04 -4.90
N ASP A 67 -2.77 -7.19 -3.70
CA ASP A 67 -2.45 -8.49 -3.13
C ASP A 67 -3.72 -9.28 -2.76
N GLU A 68 -4.77 -8.58 -2.33
CA GLU A 68 -6.09 -9.15 -2.02
C GLU A 68 -6.88 -9.59 -3.27
N ARG A 69 -6.39 -9.40 -4.52
CA ARG A 69 -7.18 -9.64 -5.75
C ARG A 69 -7.82 -11.04 -5.81
N PHE A 70 -7.13 -12.05 -5.31
CA PHE A 70 -7.64 -13.43 -5.28
C PHE A 70 -8.63 -13.66 -4.14
N ASP A 71 -8.40 -13.06 -2.98
CA ASP A 71 -9.31 -13.14 -1.83
C ASP A 71 -10.67 -12.46 -2.13
N ARG A 72 -10.68 -11.57 -3.12
CA ARG A 72 -11.88 -10.87 -3.59
C ARG A 72 -12.68 -11.65 -4.63
N LEU A 73 -12.19 -12.81 -5.09
CA LEU A 73 -12.97 -13.74 -5.91
C LEU A 73 -13.99 -14.49 -5.03
N VAL A 74 -15.26 -14.08 -5.12
CA VAL A 74 -16.34 -14.70 -4.35
C VAL A 74 -16.96 -15.85 -5.13
N GLU A 75 -16.86 -17.07 -4.60
CA GLU A 75 -17.46 -18.26 -5.21
C GLU A 75 -19.00 -18.21 -5.20
N MET A 76 -19.59 -18.56 -6.34
CA MET A 76 -21.03 -18.62 -6.55
C MET A 76 -21.55 -20.03 -6.21
N PRO A 77 -22.70 -20.14 -5.52
CA PRO A 77 -23.19 -21.41 -4.97
C PRO A 77 -23.55 -22.50 -6.01
N PHE A 78 -23.64 -22.16 -7.29
CA PHE A 78 -24.03 -23.09 -8.36
C PHE A 78 -22.95 -23.34 -9.43
N GLY A 79 -21.80 -22.67 -9.33
CA GLY A 79 -20.67 -22.86 -10.25
C GLY A 79 -19.54 -23.55 -9.50
N LYS A 80 -19.38 -24.86 -9.69
CA LYS A 80 -18.21 -25.58 -9.19
C LYS A 80 -17.37 -26.01 -10.39
N GLY A 81 -16.26 -25.31 -10.64
CA GLY A 81 -15.22 -25.72 -11.60
C GLY A 81 -15.24 -25.05 -12.99
N SER A 82 -15.95 -23.93 -13.20
CA SER A 82 -15.87 -23.10 -14.42
C SER A 82 -15.61 -21.61 -14.10
N ALA A 83 -15.28 -20.77 -15.09
CA ALA A 83 -15.13 -19.32 -14.88
C ALA A 83 -16.41 -18.64 -14.32
N ASP A 84 -17.58 -19.22 -14.58
CA ASP A 84 -18.88 -18.81 -14.02
C ASP A 84 -19.02 -19.12 -12.51
N SER A 85 -17.98 -19.68 -11.89
CA SER A 85 -17.94 -19.99 -10.46
C SER A 85 -17.68 -18.77 -9.59
N TYR A 86 -17.36 -17.60 -10.16
CA TYR A 86 -17.02 -16.40 -9.39
C TYR A 86 -17.95 -15.22 -9.69
N SER A 87 -18.21 -14.38 -8.68
CA SER A 87 -19.10 -13.22 -8.78
C SER A 87 -18.39 -12.01 -9.42
N GLU A 88 -18.74 -11.72 -10.67
CA GLU A 88 -18.27 -10.52 -11.39
C GLU A 88 -18.68 -9.22 -10.66
N GLY A 89 -19.89 -9.17 -10.09
CA GLY A 89 -20.36 -7.99 -9.36
C GLY A 89 -19.56 -7.71 -8.09
N ALA A 90 -19.11 -8.75 -7.37
CA ALA A 90 -18.24 -8.58 -6.21
C ALA A 90 -16.85 -8.08 -6.64
N PHE A 91 -16.32 -8.63 -7.73
CA PHE A 91 -15.03 -8.24 -8.27
C PHE A 91 -15.04 -6.80 -8.82
N PHE A 92 -16.11 -6.40 -9.51
CA PHE A 92 -16.31 -5.03 -9.98
C PHE A 92 -16.25 -4.00 -8.84
N ASN A 93 -16.89 -4.30 -7.70
CA ASN A 93 -16.83 -3.43 -6.52
C ASN A 93 -15.41 -3.32 -5.96
N TYR A 94 -14.67 -4.43 -5.92
CA TYR A 94 -13.26 -4.44 -5.55
C TYR A 94 -12.43 -3.56 -6.49
N VAL A 95 -12.59 -3.73 -7.81
CA VAL A 95 -11.88 -2.96 -8.83
C VAL A 95 -12.18 -1.46 -8.69
N ASN A 96 -13.42 -1.09 -8.40
CA ASN A 96 -13.78 0.30 -8.14
C ASN A 96 -13.07 0.86 -6.90
N HIS A 97 -12.94 0.08 -5.81
CA HIS A 97 -12.18 0.52 -4.64
C HIS A 97 -10.69 0.69 -4.95
N LEU A 98 -10.10 -0.23 -5.71
CA LEU A 98 -8.72 -0.13 -6.15
C LEU A 98 -8.50 1.11 -7.03
N ALA A 99 -9.40 1.35 -7.99
CA ALA A 99 -9.34 2.51 -8.86
C ALA A 99 -9.51 3.83 -8.09
N ALA A 100 -10.43 3.87 -7.13
CA ALA A 100 -10.65 5.05 -6.28
C ALA A 100 -9.42 5.37 -5.41
N GLU A 101 -8.79 4.36 -4.80
CA GLU A 101 -7.56 4.56 -4.01
C GLU A 101 -6.42 5.06 -4.89
N ARG A 102 -6.25 4.48 -6.08
CA ARG A 102 -5.25 4.94 -7.06
C ARG A 102 -5.50 6.39 -7.45
N GLN A 103 -6.75 6.76 -7.72
CA GLN A 103 -7.11 8.11 -8.10
C GLN A 103 -6.84 9.09 -6.96
N TYR A 104 -7.25 8.77 -5.73
CA TYR A 104 -6.96 9.57 -4.55
C TYR A 104 -5.45 9.83 -4.37
N LEU A 105 -4.62 8.79 -4.51
CA LEU A 105 -3.16 8.92 -4.42
C LEU A 105 -2.61 9.90 -5.48
N LEU A 106 -3.07 9.79 -6.73
CA LEU A 106 -2.52 10.54 -7.85
C LEU A 106 -3.09 11.97 -7.98
N GLU A 107 -4.36 12.16 -7.65
CA GLU A 107 -5.11 13.40 -7.90
C GLU A 107 -5.28 14.26 -6.65
N ASP A 108 -5.23 13.68 -5.45
CA ASP A 108 -5.41 14.43 -4.19
C ASP A 108 -4.14 14.42 -3.33
N ALA A 109 -3.68 13.24 -2.89
CA ALA A 109 -2.58 13.13 -1.94
C ALA A 109 -1.24 13.65 -2.52
N HIS A 110 -0.92 13.26 -3.77
CA HIS A 110 0.29 13.70 -4.45
C HIS A 110 0.34 15.23 -4.67
N PRO A 111 -0.71 15.89 -5.22
CA PRO A 111 -0.72 17.35 -5.34
C PRO A 111 -0.64 18.08 -4.00
N ASP A 112 -1.34 17.63 -2.95
CA ASP A 112 -1.24 18.20 -1.60
C ASP A 112 0.21 18.15 -1.09
N TRP A 113 0.85 16.98 -1.21
CA TRP A 113 2.24 16.80 -0.82
C TRP A 113 3.18 17.75 -1.57
N LYS A 114 3.05 17.85 -2.90
CA LYS A 114 3.85 18.78 -3.72
C LYS A 114 3.68 20.23 -3.29
N HIS A 115 2.45 20.63 -2.95
CA HIS A 115 2.16 21.97 -2.45
C HIS A 115 2.84 22.23 -1.11
N LYS A 116 2.76 21.30 -0.16
CA LYS A 116 3.41 21.41 1.16
C LYS A 116 4.94 21.36 1.05
N ALA A 117 5.48 20.48 0.22
CA ALA A 117 6.91 20.35 -0.06
C ALA A 117 7.49 21.68 -0.61
N THR A 118 6.78 22.31 -1.55
CA THR A 118 7.18 23.61 -2.12
C THR A 118 7.14 24.74 -1.09
N ARG A 119 6.19 24.69 -0.15
CA ARG A 119 5.97 25.74 0.87
C ARG A 119 6.77 25.55 2.16
N SER A 120 7.44 24.41 2.32
CA SER A 120 8.24 24.03 3.49
C SER A 120 9.27 25.08 3.91
N GLY A 121 9.83 25.83 2.95
CA GLY A 121 10.85 26.84 3.22
C GLY A 121 12.26 26.27 3.43
N LEU A 122 12.45 24.96 3.20
CA LEU A 122 13.72 24.27 3.39
C LEU A 122 14.84 24.75 2.47
N ARG A 123 14.51 25.37 1.32
CA ARG A 123 15.50 25.85 0.34
C ARG A 123 16.55 26.79 0.94
N GLN A 124 16.21 27.55 1.98
CA GLN A 124 17.11 28.49 2.65
C GLN A 124 18.06 27.82 3.66
N TYR A 125 17.77 26.56 4.00
CA TYR A 125 18.48 25.76 5.01
C TYR A 125 19.13 24.53 4.39
N GLY A 126 19.27 24.48 3.07
CA GLY A 126 19.68 23.29 2.34
C GLY A 126 21.02 22.69 2.77
N ASP A 127 21.98 23.55 3.12
CA ASP A 127 23.34 23.15 3.54
C ASP A 127 23.44 22.87 5.05
N LEU A 128 22.33 22.97 5.79
CA LEU A 128 22.31 22.70 7.23
C LEU A 128 22.56 21.21 7.47
N MET A 129 23.55 20.90 8.31
CA MET A 129 23.86 19.54 8.71
C MET A 129 22.84 19.03 9.73
N VAL A 130 22.33 17.83 9.46
CA VAL A 130 21.34 17.13 10.27
C VAL A 130 21.78 15.68 10.47
N THR A 131 21.44 15.13 11.63
CA THR A 131 21.61 13.71 11.93
C THR A 131 20.28 13.01 11.75
N PHE A 132 20.17 12.17 10.73
CA PHE A 132 19.00 11.34 10.46
C PHE A 132 19.39 9.87 10.60
N ARG A 133 18.74 9.15 11.51
CA ARG A 133 18.97 7.71 11.76
C ARG A 133 20.44 7.33 12.02
N GLY A 134 21.17 8.22 12.71
CA GLY A 134 22.59 8.01 13.02
C GLY A 134 23.56 8.31 11.86
N LYS A 135 23.06 8.75 10.69
CA LYS A 135 23.88 9.26 9.59
C LYS A 135 23.83 10.79 9.58
N GLU A 136 24.98 11.42 9.35
CA GLU A 136 25.05 12.86 9.07
C GLU A 136 24.75 13.10 7.59
N MET A 137 23.88 14.06 7.31
CA MET A 137 23.52 14.50 5.97
C MET A 137 23.06 15.95 6.01
N THR A 138 22.95 16.59 4.86
CA THR A 138 22.38 17.94 4.73
C THR A 138 20.85 17.88 4.66
N VAL A 139 20.18 18.99 4.95
CA VAL A 139 18.73 19.13 4.74
C VAL A 139 18.36 18.86 3.27
N ASN A 140 19.19 19.29 2.32
CA ASN A 140 18.97 19.01 0.90
C ASN A 140 19.03 17.50 0.60
N GLU A 141 19.99 16.77 1.16
CA GLU A 141 20.10 15.32 1.00
C GLU A 141 18.90 14.60 1.63
N TRP A 142 18.53 14.96 2.86
CA TRP A 142 17.34 14.42 3.53
C TRP A 142 16.07 14.66 2.70
N PHE A 143 15.88 15.88 2.22
CA PHE A 143 14.70 16.24 1.43
C PHE A 143 14.70 15.55 0.05
N SER A 144 15.88 15.33 -0.55
CA SER A 144 16.01 14.58 -1.79
C SER A 144 15.63 13.12 -1.59
N GLN A 145 16.02 12.48 -0.48
CA GLN A 145 15.58 11.11 -0.15
C GLN A 145 14.06 11.03 0.00
N LEU A 146 13.45 12.03 0.65
CA LEU A 146 11.99 12.13 0.78
C LEU A 146 11.31 12.24 -0.60
N GLN A 147 11.84 13.09 -1.49
CA GLN A 147 11.35 13.26 -2.86
C GLN A 147 11.49 11.96 -3.69
N THR A 148 12.58 11.23 -3.53
CA THR A 148 12.80 9.94 -4.21
C THR A 148 11.79 8.90 -3.75
N ALA A 149 11.57 8.76 -2.44
CA ALA A 149 10.58 7.83 -1.90
C ALA A 149 9.16 8.16 -2.39
N GLU A 150 8.79 9.45 -2.37
CA GLU A 150 7.50 9.91 -2.88
C GLU A 150 7.35 9.62 -4.38
N THR A 151 8.36 9.95 -5.18
CA THR A 151 8.36 9.69 -6.62
C THR A 151 8.18 8.20 -6.92
N PHE A 152 8.85 7.33 -6.14
CA PHE A 152 8.71 5.89 -6.25
C PHE A 152 7.27 5.42 -6.02
N TRP A 153 6.62 5.87 -4.94
CA TRP A 153 5.22 5.50 -4.63
C TRP A 153 4.26 5.94 -5.73
N ILE A 154 4.44 7.16 -6.24
CA ILE A 154 3.61 7.70 -7.31
C ILE A 154 3.85 7.00 -8.63
N GLN A 155 5.10 6.65 -8.94
CA GLN A 155 5.41 5.92 -10.17
C GLN A 155 4.80 4.51 -10.13
N ALA A 156 4.95 3.80 -9.01
CA ALA A 156 4.32 2.50 -8.81
C ALA A 156 2.79 2.57 -8.98
N ALA A 157 2.13 3.60 -8.45
CA ALA A 157 0.70 3.80 -8.62
C ALA A 157 0.28 4.14 -10.07
N LYS A 158 1.14 4.80 -10.85
CA LYS A 158 0.91 5.07 -12.28
C LYS A 158 1.06 3.82 -13.13
N GLU A 159 2.10 3.03 -12.87
CA GLU A 159 2.41 1.80 -13.60
C GLU A 159 1.51 0.62 -13.20
N MET A 160 0.80 0.73 -12.07
CA MET A 160 -0.16 -0.27 -11.64
C MET A 160 -1.25 -0.49 -12.70
N GLU A 161 -1.33 -1.73 -13.17
CA GLU A 161 -2.43 -2.22 -13.99
C GLU A 161 -3.61 -2.63 -13.10
N VAL A 162 -4.82 -2.24 -13.50
CA VAL A 162 -6.04 -2.63 -12.81
C VAL A 162 -6.32 -4.10 -13.14
N PRO A 163 -6.47 -5.00 -12.15
CA PRO A 163 -6.75 -6.40 -12.40
C PRO A 163 -8.03 -6.57 -13.21
N ASP A 164 -7.92 -7.33 -14.29
CA ASP A 164 -9.06 -7.77 -15.11
C ASP A 164 -9.69 -9.04 -14.53
N PHE A 165 -11.01 -9.15 -14.60
CA PHE A 165 -11.76 -10.24 -13.95
C PHE A 165 -11.41 -11.61 -14.55
N GLU A 166 -11.49 -11.74 -15.87
CA GLU A 166 -11.23 -12.99 -16.57
C GLU A 166 -9.76 -13.42 -16.39
N SER A 167 -8.84 -12.46 -16.52
CA SER A 167 -7.41 -12.69 -16.33
C SER A 167 -7.07 -13.12 -14.90
N THR A 168 -7.72 -12.52 -13.90
CA THR A 168 -7.49 -12.86 -12.48
C THR A 168 -8.01 -14.27 -12.15
N ILE A 169 -9.16 -14.67 -12.71
CA ILE A 169 -9.67 -16.04 -12.55
C ILE A 169 -8.72 -17.05 -13.18
N LEU A 170 -8.25 -16.80 -14.41
CA LEU A 170 -7.31 -17.68 -15.10
C LEU A 170 -5.99 -17.82 -14.32
N GLU A 171 -5.47 -16.71 -13.80
CA GLU A 171 -4.27 -16.71 -12.96
C GLU A 171 -4.50 -17.53 -11.68
N PHE A 172 -5.62 -17.32 -10.99
CA PHE A 172 -5.98 -18.05 -9.77
C PHE A 172 -6.12 -19.57 -9.98
N GLN A 173 -6.79 -19.96 -11.08
CA GLN A 173 -6.97 -21.37 -11.44
C GLN A 173 -5.64 -22.02 -11.82
N SER A 174 -4.74 -21.30 -12.51
CA SER A 174 -3.41 -21.82 -12.86
C SER A 174 -2.55 -22.10 -11.62
N GLN A 175 -2.65 -21.25 -10.60
CA GLN A 175 -1.91 -21.41 -9.34
C GLN A 175 -2.46 -22.56 -8.49
N THR A 176 -3.77 -22.79 -8.51
CA THR A 176 -4.41 -23.89 -7.77
C THR A 176 -4.33 -25.24 -8.48
N THR A 177 -4.14 -25.26 -9.81
CA THR A 177 -4.02 -26.50 -10.62
C THR A 177 -2.58 -27.01 -10.72
N THR A 178 -1.59 -26.27 -10.21
CA THR A 178 -0.21 -26.76 -10.19
C THR A 178 -0.10 -27.87 -9.13
N PRO A 179 0.16 -29.13 -9.51
CA PRO A 179 0.23 -30.21 -8.55
C PRO A 179 1.43 -29.94 -7.62
N ILE A 180 1.15 -29.84 -6.32
CA ILE A 180 2.18 -30.03 -5.30
C ILE A 180 2.74 -31.43 -5.59
N SER A 181 3.97 -31.46 -6.09
CA SER A 181 4.68 -32.71 -6.36
C SER A 181 5.02 -33.33 -5.00
N GLU A 182 4.04 -33.95 -4.36
CA GLU A 182 4.22 -34.82 -3.22
C GLU A 182 4.99 -36.04 -3.72
N SER A 183 6.30 -36.04 -3.50
CA SER A 183 7.06 -37.29 -3.49
C SER A 183 6.49 -38.16 -2.37
N SER A 184 5.90 -39.28 -2.77
CA SER A 184 5.35 -40.32 -1.92
C SER A 184 6.34 -40.75 -0.83
N ASP A 185 5.84 -40.92 0.39
CA ASP A 185 5.83 -42.22 1.05
C ASP A 185 4.89 -42.20 2.28
N ASP A 186 4.24 -43.34 2.49
CA ASP A 186 3.50 -43.80 3.69
C ASP A 186 1.99 -43.53 3.84
N ALA A 187 1.23 -44.53 3.34
CA ALA A 187 0.24 -45.37 4.04
C ALA A 187 -0.89 -44.76 4.93
N ASP A 188 -2.12 -45.11 4.53
CA ASP A 188 -3.34 -45.42 5.32
C ASP A 188 -3.84 -44.43 6.39
N SER A 189 -4.93 -43.70 6.10
CA SER A 189 -6.27 -43.91 6.72
C SER A 189 -7.30 -42.77 6.49
N ASN A 190 -8.40 -43.14 5.83
CA ASN A 190 -9.82 -42.85 6.12
C ASN A 190 -10.33 -41.41 6.45
N PHE A 191 -11.15 -40.89 5.52
CA PHE A 191 -12.39 -40.07 5.68
C PHE A 191 -12.34 -38.66 6.31
N GLY A 192 -12.51 -37.65 5.45
CA GLY A 192 -13.64 -36.72 5.57
C GLY A 192 -13.35 -35.28 6.00
N GLY A 193 -13.11 -34.40 5.03
CA GLY A 193 -13.26 -32.95 5.17
C GLY A 193 -12.06 -32.17 4.64
N ASP A 194 -12.03 -31.90 3.33
CA ASP A 194 -11.08 -30.95 2.73
C ASP A 194 -11.27 -29.58 3.38
N ALA A 195 -10.36 -29.24 4.29
CA ALA A 195 -10.16 -27.87 4.70
C ALA A 195 -9.52 -27.13 3.53
N VAL A 196 -10.30 -26.26 2.89
CA VAL A 196 -9.80 -25.28 1.93
C VAL A 196 -8.58 -24.59 2.57
N PRO A 197 -7.40 -24.59 1.92
CA PRO A 197 -6.27 -23.85 2.44
C PRO A 197 -6.65 -22.37 2.38
N THR A 198 -7.03 -21.81 3.53
CA THR A 198 -7.08 -20.37 3.69
C THR A 198 -5.63 -19.91 3.64
N GLY A 199 -5.19 -19.56 2.44
CA GLY A 199 -3.87 -19.02 2.13
C GLY A 199 -3.67 -17.66 2.79
N ARG A 200 -3.69 -17.62 4.13
CA ARG A 200 -3.30 -16.46 4.92
C ARG A 200 -1.79 -16.31 4.80
N LYS A 201 -1.33 -15.71 3.71
CA LYS A 201 -0.05 -15.00 3.75
C LYS A 201 -0.28 -13.75 4.58
N ALA A 202 0.39 -13.66 5.72
CA ALA A 202 0.51 -12.38 6.41
C ALA A 202 1.05 -11.37 5.40
N VAL A 203 0.37 -10.22 5.27
CA VAL A 203 0.84 -9.09 4.47
C VAL A 203 2.21 -8.69 5.02
N ASP A 204 3.27 -9.04 4.29
CA ASP A 204 4.65 -8.82 4.69
C ASP A 204 5.00 -7.34 4.47
N SER A 205 4.58 -6.54 5.46
CA SER A 205 4.81 -5.09 5.50
C SER A 205 6.30 -4.76 5.50
N GLU A 206 7.16 -5.67 5.96
CA GLU A 206 8.61 -5.49 5.96
C GLU A 206 9.17 -5.53 4.53
N ARG A 207 8.70 -6.45 3.69
CA ARG A 207 9.12 -6.57 2.28
C ARG A 207 8.80 -5.33 1.44
N LEU A 208 7.72 -4.62 1.76
CA LEU A 208 7.36 -3.33 1.14
C LEU A 208 8.31 -2.21 1.58
N GLY A 209 8.71 -2.19 2.86
CA GLY A 209 9.73 -1.27 3.39
C GLY A 209 11.14 -1.54 2.84
N PHE A 210 11.46 -2.80 2.52
CA PHE A 210 12.72 -3.18 1.89
C PHE A 210 12.85 -2.66 0.45
N GLY A 211 11.75 -2.58 -0.31
CA GLY A 211 11.77 -2.01 -1.67
C GLY A 211 12.19 -0.54 -1.68
N VAL A 212 11.66 0.25 -0.74
CA VAL A 212 12.03 1.65 -0.55
C VAL A 212 13.44 1.79 0.02
N SER A 213 13.82 0.97 1.00
CA SER A 213 15.17 0.99 1.58
C SER A 213 16.24 0.65 0.54
N LYS A 214 15.99 -0.31 -0.35
CA LYS A 214 16.89 -0.64 -1.46
C LYS A 214 17.02 0.51 -2.47
N ALA A 215 15.90 1.15 -2.83
CA ALA A 215 15.92 2.33 -3.70
C ALA A 215 16.67 3.53 -3.10
N LEU A 216 16.75 3.60 -1.76
CA LEU A 216 17.51 4.61 -1.03
C LEU A 216 18.96 4.20 -0.74
N GLU A 217 19.32 2.91 -0.86
CA GLU A 217 20.69 2.38 -0.71
C GLU A 217 21.50 2.42 -2.01
N ASP A 218 20.84 2.53 -3.17
CA ASP A 218 21.48 2.67 -4.49
C ASP A 218 22.01 4.12 -4.77
N PHE A 219 22.09 4.97 -3.73
CA PHE A 219 22.64 6.34 -3.74
C PHE A 219 23.62 6.56 -2.59
#